data_AF-A0A6M2EP81-F1
#
_entry.id   AF-A0A6M2EP81-F1
#
_cell.length_a   1.000
_cell.length_b   1.000
_cell.length_c   1.000
_cell.angle_alpha   90.00
_cell.angle_beta   90.00
_cell.angle_gamma   90.00
#
_symmetry.space_group_name_H-M   'P 1'
#
loop_
_entity.id
_entity.type
_entity.pdbx_description
1 polymer ?
#
loop_
_entity_poly.entity_id
_entity_poly.type
_entity_poly.pdbx_seq_one_letter_code
_entity_poly.pdbx_strand_id
1 'polypeptide(L)'
;MGSGEGRTHWSVFEGVRSIASATPETLMAEIDTAIGKLEYGRATAFLDSPSPTPTNTSKTSMSSDSGANPQYDVKMADGAYRAGCASLAAGKLDEALQYLNVSLSKCPPDKTSAVAKLQSLISLTSQQLQKLPT
;
A
#
# COMPACT_ATOMS: atom_id res chain seq x y z
N MET A 1 -36.17 -23.89 27.62
CA MET A 1 -35.26 -22.74 27.45
C MET A 1 -33.93 -23.36 27.02
N GLY A 2 -33.52 -23.40 25.76
CA GLY A 2 -33.48 -22.32 24.78
C GLY A 2 -32.10 -21.64 24.87
N SER A 3 -31.08 -22.20 24.24
CA SER A 3 -29.92 -21.44 23.74
C SER A 3 -29.23 -22.27 22.66
N GLY A 4 -29.41 -21.85 21.40
CA GLY A 4 -28.76 -22.44 20.25
C GLY A 4 -27.32 -21.94 20.18
N GLU A 5 -26.36 -22.83 20.44
CA GLU A 5 -24.96 -22.58 20.10
C GLU A 5 -24.72 -23.14 18.69
N GLY A 6 -24.97 -22.30 17.69
CA GLY A 6 -24.50 -22.52 16.33
C GLY A 6 -22.98 -22.46 16.31
N ARG A 7 -22.32 -23.57 16.67
CA ARG A 7 -20.91 -23.79 16.37
C ARG A 7 -20.77 -23.82 14.85
N THR A 8 -20.30 -22.73 14.27
CA THR A 8 -19.71 -22.74 12.92
C THR A 8 -18.50 -23.65 12.97
N HIS A 9 -18.72 -24.91 12.62
CA HIS A 9 -17.69 -25.93 12.52
C HIS A 9 -16.81 -25.57 11.32
N TRP A 10 -15.76 -24.79 11.56
CA TRP A 10 -14.71 -24.54 10.58
C TRP A 10 -13.93 -25.83 10.38
N SER A 11 -14.32 -26.61 9.37
CA SER A 11 -13.55 -27.77 8.94
C SER A 11 -12.45 -27.31 7.98
N VAL A 12 -11.19 -27.60 8.30
CA VAL A 12 -10.06 -27.42 7.37
C VAL A 12 -10.30 -28.15 6.05
N PHE A 13 -11.08 -29.24 6.08
CA PHE A 13 -11.40 -30.06 4.91
C PHE A 13 -12.58 -29.55 4.08
N GLU A 14 -13.35 -28.58 4.56
CA GLU A 14 -14.47 -28.00 3.79
C GLU A 14 -13.96 -27.28 2.55
N GLY A 15 -12.85 -26.54 2.69
CA GLY A 15 -12.16 -25.90 1.56
C GLY A 15 -11.62 -26.92 0.56
N VAL A 16 -11.11 -28.07 1.03
CA VAL A 16 -10.53 -29.10 0.16
C VAL A 16 -11.60 -29.78 -0.69
N ARG A 17 -12.78 -30.06 -0.13
CA ARG A 17 -13.89 -30.68 -0.89
C ARG A 17 -14.53 -29.71 -1.90
N SER A 18 -14.55 -28.42 -1.58
CA SER A 18 -15.05 -27.37 -2.48
C SER A 18 -14.18 -27.22 -3.74
N ILE A 19 -12.85 -27.20 -3.57
CA ILE A 19 -11.90 -27.05 -4.69
C ILE A 19 -11.84 -28.34 -5.54
N ALA A 20 -12.05 -29.51 -4.94
CA ALA A 20 -12.09 -30.78 -5.68
C ALA A 20 -13.31 -30.92 -6.62
N SER A 21 -14.34 -30.08 -6.44
CA SER A 21 -15.56 -30.10 -7.25
C SER A 21 -15.53 -29.12 -8.43
N ALA A 22 -14.62 -28.15 -8.43
CA ALA A 22 -14.51 -27.16 -9.49
C ALA A 22 -13.49 -27.63 -10.52
N THR A 23 -13.89 -27.68 -11.79
CA THR A 23 -12.93 -27.92 -12.87
C THR A 23 -12.01 -26.71 -13.00
N PRO A 24 -10.72 -26.90 -13.37
CA PRO A 24 -9.79 -25.78 -13.60
C PRO A 24 -10.36 -24.71 -14.53
N GLU A 25 -11.12 -25.12 -15.55
CA GLU A 25 -11.76 -24.24 -16.53
C GLU A 25 -12.83 -23.35 -15.88
N THR A 26 -13.60 -23.89 -14.93
CA THR A 26 -14.63 -23.12 -14.22
C THR A 26 -13.99 -22.06 -13.33
N LEU A 27 -12.90 -22.40 -12.64
CA LEU A 27 -12.16 -21.47 -11.79
C LEU A 27 -11.53 -20.34 -12.60
N MET A 28 -10.93 -20.66 -13.75
CA MET A 28 -10.37 -19.65 -14.65
C MET A 28 -11.46 -18.69 -15.16
N ALA A 29 -12.61 -19.21 -15.59
CA ALA A 29 -13.73 -18.39 -16.04
C ALA A 29 -14.31 -17.50 -14.92
N GLU A 30 -14.35 -18.00 -13.68
CA GLU A 30 -14.78 -17.22 -12.51
C GLU A 30 -13.81 -16.06 -12.23
N ILE A 31 -12.50 -16.32 -12.30
CA ILE A 31 -11.46 -15.30 -12.14
C ILE A 31 -11.60 -14.22 -13.22
N ASP A 32 -11.70 -14.61 -14.50
CA ASP A 32 -11.85 -13.67 -15.61
C ASP A 32 -13.13 -12.84 -15.46
N THR A 33 -14.22 -13.47 -15.02
CA THR A 33 -15.49 -12.79 -14.76
C THR A 33 -15.38 -11.79 -13.60
N ALA A 34 -14.71 -12.17 -12.51
CA ALA A 34 -14.52 -11.30 -11.36
C ALA A 34 -13.66 -10.06 -11.72
N ILE A 35 -12.60 -10.26 -12.49
CA ILE A 35 -11.75 -9.18 -13.02
C ILE A 35 -12.59 -8.26 -13.92
N GLY A 36 -13.33 -8.83 -14.87
CA GLY A 36 -14.18 -8.06 -15.79
C GLY A 36 -15.23 -7.21 -15.05
N LYS A 37 -15.86 -7.75 -14.01
CA LYS A 37 -16.83 -7.01 -13.18
C LYS A 37 -16.19 -5.85 -12.40
N LEU A 38 -14.99 -6.06 -11.86
CA LEU A 38 -14.28 -5.02 -11.12
C LEU A 38 -13.89 -3.85 -12.03
N GLU A 39 -13.35 -4.14 -13.21
CA GLU A 39 -12.96 -3.14 -14.20
C GLU A 39 -14.18 -2.42 -14.78
N TYR A 40 -15.26 -3.15 -15.06
CA TYR A 40 -16.53 -2.55 -15.46
C TYR A 40 -17.05 -1.56 -14.40
N GLY A 41 -17.08 -1.98 -13.13
CA GLY A 41 -17.50 -1.11 -12.03
C GLY A 41 -16.66 0.16 -11.91
N ARG A 42 -15.33 0.05 -12.05
CA ARG A 42 -14.41 1.20 -12.09
C ARG A 42 -14.72 2.12 -13.27
N ALA A 43 -14.92 1.58 -14.47
CA ALA A 43 -15.22 2.36 -15.67
C ALA A 43 -16.56 3.11 -15.53
N THR A 44 -17.59 2.45 -14.99
CA THR A 44 -18.91 3.06 -14.82
C THR A 44 -18.98 4.08 -13.69
N ALA A 45 -18.15 3.96 -12.65
CA ALA A 45 -18.09 4.96 -11.57
C ALA A 45 -17.68 6.36 -12.06
N PHE A 46 -16.91 6.45 -13.16
CA PHE A 46 -16.58 7.74 -13.80
C PHE A 46 -17.76 8.35 -14.58
N LEU A 47 -18.67 7.52 -15.09
CA LEU A 47 -19.85 7.97 -15.83
C LEU A 47 -20.99 8.40 -14.90
N ASP A 48 -21.07 7.79 -13.73
CA ASP A 48 -22.10 8.08 -12.70
C ASP A 48 -21.68 9.21 -11.73
N SER A 49 -20.46 9.74 -11.91
CA SER A 49 -20.01 10.92 -11.17
C SER A 49 -20.60 12.19 -11.81
N PRO A 50 -21.42 12.98 -11.10
CA PRO A 50 -21.83 14.28 -11.60
C PRO A 50 -20.59 15.14 -11.85
N SER A 51 -20.52 15.70 -13.07
CA SER A 51 -19.46 16.58 -13.54
C SER A 51 -19.12 17.65 -12.49
N PRO A 52 -17.84 17.82 -12.08
CA PRO A 52 -17.45 18.99 -11.32
C PRO A 52 -17.49 20.19 -12.27
N THR A 53 -18.53 21.02 -12.14
CA THR A 53 -18.58 22.34 -12.76
C THR A 53 -17.35 23.15 -12.34
N PRO A 54 -16.62 23.79 -13.27
CA PRO A 54 -15.46 24.60 -12.93
C PRO A 54 -15.94 25.97 -12.44
N THR A 55 -16.36 26.05 -11.17
CA THR A 55 -16.61 27.35 -10.52
C THR A 55 -15.31 27.88 -9.94
N ASN A 56 -14.67 28.72 -10.75
CA ASN A 56 -13.58 29.59 -10.36
C ASN A 56 -14.09 30.56 -9.29
N THR A 57 -13.83 30.27 -8.01
CA THR A 57 -14.02 31.24 -6.92
C THR A 57 -12.87 31.10 -5.95
N SER A 58 -11.87 31.94 -6.18
CA SER A 58 -10.88 32.39 -5.22
C SER A 58 -11.56 32.76 -3.90
N LYS A 59 -11.38 31.93 -2.88
CA LYS A 59 -11.52 32.31 -1.47
C LYS A 59 -10.28 31.90 -0.71
N THR A 60 -9.30 32.79 -0.78
CA THR A 60 -8.30 33.00 0.26
C THR A 60 -9.01 33.39 1.56
N SER A 61 -8.85 32.58 2.60
CA SER A 61 -8.84 33.00 4.01
C SER A 61 -8.19 31.89 4.83
N MET A 62 -6.87 31.93 4.96
CA MET A 62 -6.17 32.42 6.15
C MET A 62 -6.45 31.59 7.41
N SER A 63 -5.55 30.63 7.64
CA SER A 63 -5.07 30.33 8.99
C SER A 63 -3.55 30.31 8.91
N SER A 64 -3.02 31.51 9.14
CA SER A 64 -1.78 31.85 9.86
C SER A 64 -0.56 30.94 9.66
N ASP A 65 0.33 31.45 8.82
CA ASP A 65 1.78 31.54 9.03
C ASP A 65 2.26 31.27 10.48
N SER A 66 3.10 30.23 10.65
CA SER A 66 4.29 30.25 11.54
C SER A 66 5.00 28.90 11.54
N GLY A 67 6.15 28.84 10.86
CA GLY A 67 7.19 27.85 11.13
C GLY A 67 7.44 26.89 9.97
N ALA A 68 8.63 26.99 9.39
CA ALA A 68 9.25 26.02 8.48
C ALA A 68 9.35 24.62 9.11
N ASN A 69 8.23 23.89 9.18
CA ASN A 69 8.19 22.53 9.66
C ASN A 69 7.89 21.62 8.46
N PRO A 70 8.76 20.64 8.12
CA PRO A 70 8.48 19.72 7.03
C PRO A 70 7.16 19.03 7.34
N GLN A 71 6.11 19.38 6.60
CA GLN A 71 4.80 18.79 6.73
C GLN A 71 4.94 17.30 6.37
N TYR A 72 5.02 16.47 7.42
CA TYR A 72 5.22 15.04 7.29
C TYR A 72 4.10 14.45 6.44
N ASP A 73 4.45 13.95 5.26
CA ASP A 73 3.49 13.37 4.32
C ASP A 73 3.60 11.86 4.39
N VAL A 74 2.64 11.25 5.09
CA VAL A 74 2.56 9.80 5.28
C VAL A 74 2.47 9.06 3.94
N LYS A 75 1.80 9.63 2.93
CA LYS A 75 1.67 8.99 1.61
C LYS A 75 3.00 9.04 0.86
N MET A 76 3.68 10.18 0.90
CA MET A 76 5.01 10.31 0.29
C MET A 76 6.04 9.40 0.99
N ALA A 77 5.98 9.30 2.32
CA ALA A 77 6.84 8.41 3.10
C ALA A 77 6.62 6.93 2.74
N ASP A 78 5.37 6.48 2.65
CA ASP A 78 5.01 5.10 2.27
C ASP A 78 5.38 4.79 0.81
N GLY A 79 5.15 5.72 -0.11
CA GLY A 79 5.55 5.58 -1.51
C GLY A 79 7.07 5.44 -1.67
N ALA A 80 7.84 6.29 -0.99
CA ALA A 80 9.30 6.21 -0.98
C ALA A 80 9.79 4.91 -0.33
N TYR A 81 9.15 4.43 0.74
CA TYR A 81 9.47 3.15 1.35
C TYR A 81 9.29 1.98 0.37
N ARG A 82 8.14 1.92 -0.32
CA ARG A 82 7.86 0.87 -1.32
C ARG A 82 8.86 0.91 -2.47
N ALA A 83 9.18 2.11 -2.98
CA ALA A 83 10.19 2.29 -4.02
C ALA A 83 11.57 1.81 -3.56
N GLY A 84 11.96 2.12 -2.31
CA GLY A 84 13.20 1.63 -1.70
C GLY A 84 13.24 0.10 -1.61
N CYS A 85 12.15 -0.53 -1.16
CA CYS A 85 12.03 -1.99 -1.14
C CYS A 85 12.12 -2.62 -2.54
N ALA A 86 11.52 -2.00 -3.55
CA ALA A 86 11.63 -2.46 -4.93
C ALA A 86 13.08 -2.37 -5.45
N SER A 87 13.78 -1.27 -5.17
CA SER A 87 15.20 -1.12 -5.52
C SER A 87 16.10 -2.14 -4.81
N LEU A 88 15.82 -2.45 -3.53
CA LEU A 88 16.53 -3.52 -2.81
C LEU A 88 16.35 -4.88 -3.46
N ALA A 89 15.11 -5.22 -3.84
CA ALA A 89 14.83 -6.47 -4.55
C ALA A 89 15.51 -6.52 -5.93
N ALA A 90 15.66 -5.37 -6.58
CA ALA A 90 16.37 -5.23 -7.86
C ALA A 90 17.91 -5.19 -7.72
N GLY A 91 18.47 -5.24 -6.50
CA GLY A 91 19.92 -5.15 -6.25
C GLY A 91 20.52 -3.75 -6.42
N LYS A 92 19.68 -2.72 -6.57
CA LYS A 92 20.05 -1.33 -6.78
C LYS A 92 20.21 -0.62 -5.43
N LEU A 93 21.36 -0.82 -4.79
CA LEU A 93 21.58 -0.40 -3.41
C LEU A 93 21.64 1.13 -3.25
N ASP A 94 22.23 1.86 -4.21
CA ASP A 94 22.31 3.32 -4.16
C ASP A 94 20.93 3.97 -4.25
N GLU A 95 20.12 3.57 -5.23
CA GLU A 95 18.76 4.08 -5.36
C GLU A 95 17.89 3.69 -4.16
N ALA A 96 18.07 2.47 -3.61
CA ALA A 96 17.38 2.05 -2.40
C ALA A 96 17.71 2.98 -1.22
N LEU A 97 18.98 3.29 -1.00
CA LEU A 97 19.43 4.17 0.08
C LEU A 97 18.84 5.59 -0.08
N GLN A 98 18.79 6.09 -1.32
CA GLN A 98 18.16 7.38 -1.62
C GLN A 98 16.67 7.40 -1.25
N TYR A 99 15.90 6.41 -1.71
CA TYR A 99 14.48 6.32 -1.41
C TYR A 99 14.19 6.13 0.08
N LEU A 100 14.99 5.34 0.79
CA LEU A 100 14.84 5.14 2.24
C LEU A 100 15.09 6.43 3.04
N ASN A 101 16.08 7.25 2.64
CA ASN A 101 16.29 8.57 3.25
C ASN A 101 15.15 9.54 2.97
N VAL A 102 14.58 9.52 1.75
CA VAL A 102 13.39 10.32 1.44
C VAL A 102 12.23 9.89 2.35
N SER A 103 12.00 8.59 2.52
CA SER A 103 10.98 8.07 3.45
C SER A 103 11.21 8.57 4.88
N LEU A 104 12.45 8.49 5.39
CA LEU A 104 12.82 8.96 6.73
C LEU A 104 12.55 10.46 6.92
N SER A 105 12.86 11.29 5.91
CA SER A 105 12.63 12.74 5.97
C SER A 105 11.14 13.13 5.99
N LYS A 106 10.26 12.24 5.51
CA LYS A 106 8.81 12.44 5.43
C LYS A 106 8.05 11.71 6.53
N CYS A 107 8.70 10.78 7.23
CA CYS A 107 8.11 10.08 8.37
C CYS A 107 8.00 11.01 9.60
N PRO A 108 6.81 11.10 10.23
CA PRO A 108 6.66 11.86 11.46
C PRO A 108 7.47 11.22 12.61
N PRO A 109 8.17 12.02 13.43
CA PRO A 109 9.07 11.54 14.47
C PRO A 109 8.35 10.80 15.60
N ASP A 110 7.05 11.07 15.79
CA ASP A 110 6.18 10.36 16.73
C ASP A 110 6.02 8.87 16.39
N LYS A 111 6.26 8.47 15.13
CA LYS A 111 6.23 7.06 14.69
C LYS A 111 7.60 6.41 14.89
N THR A 112 8.02 6.31 16.15
CA THR A 112 9.33 5.79 16.57
C THR A 112 9.65 4.40 15.98
N SER A 113 8.68 3.49 15.93
CA SER A 113 8.87 2.17 15.30
C SER A 113 9.19 2.25 13.81
N ALA A 114 8.53 3.16 13.08
CA ALA A 114 8.78 3.35 11.65
C ALA A 114 10.16 3.96 11.41
N VAL A 115 10.52 5.00 12.18
CA VAL A 115 11.84 5.65 12.14
C VAL A 115 12.95 4.64 12.43
N ALA A 116 12.81 3.84 13.49
CA ALA A 116 13.78 2.81 13.84
C ALA A 116 13.96 1.77 12.73
N LYS A 117 12.87 1.30 12.12
CA LYS A 117 12.93 0.35 10.99
C LYS A 117 13.64 0.95 9.78
N LEU A 118 13.34 2.20 9.44
CA LEU A 118 14.00 2.90 8.33
C LEU A 118 15.50 3.07 8.60
N GLN A 119 15.89 3.45 9.81
CA GLN A 119 17.29 3.56 10.20
C GLN A 119 18.02 2.20 10.15
N SER A 120 17.38 1.13 10.62
CA SER A 120 17.92 -0.23 10.51
C SER A 120 18.12 -0.65 9.05
N LEU A 121 17.14 -0.38 8.18
CA LEU A 121 17.24 -0.67 6.75
C LEU A 121 18.35 0.13 6.08
N ILE A 122 18.44 1.45 6.33
CA ILE A 122 19.51 2.30 5.80
C ILE A 122 20.88 1.77 6.23
N SER A 123 21.06 1.42 7.51
CA SER A 123 22.31 0.86 8.01
C SER A 123 22.68 -0.46 7.34
N LEU A 124 21.70 -1.34 7.12
CA LEU A 124 21.90 -2.60 6.41
C LEU A 124 22.31 -2.36 4.95
N THR A 125 21.60 -1.49 4.24
CA THR A 125 21.89 -1.17 2.83
C THR A 125 23.27 -0.53 2.66
N SER A 126 23.64 0.38 3.55
CA SER A 126 24.98 0.98 3.56
C SER A 126 26.09 -0.05 3.78
N GLN A 127 25.87 -1.02 4.68
CA GLN A 127 26.83 -2.12 4.88
C GLN A 127 26.93 -3.01 3.63
N GLN A 128 25.82 -3.26 2.94
CA GLN A 128 25.83 -4.03 1.69
C GLN A 128 26.62 -3.31 0.58
N LEU A 129 26.50 -1.98 0.49
CA LEU A 129 27.29 -1.16 -0.43
C LEU A 129 28.80 -1.26 -0.15
N GLN A 130 29.20 -1.21 1.11
CA GLN A 130 30.61 -1.32 1.51
C GLN A 130 31.18 -2.73 1.35
N LYS A 131 30.33 -3.75 1.43
CA LYS A 131 30.71 -5.15 1.30
C LYS A 131 30.86 -5.59 -0.16
N LEU A 132 30.32 -4.84 -1.12
CA LEU A 132 30.49 -5.13 -2.54
C LEU A 132 31.95 -4.84 -2.93
N PRO A 133 32.75 -5.85 -3.29
CA PRO A 133 34.09 -5.59 -3.81
C PRO A 133 33.95 -4.90 -5.17
N THR A 134 34.59 -3.74 -5.31
CA THR A 134 34.85 -3.07 -6.59
C THR A 134 35.61 -3.98 -7.55
#